data_AF-A0A7S0ZGD4-F1
#
_entry.id   AF-A0A7S0ZGD4-F1
#
_cell.length_a   1.000
_cell.length_b   1.000
_cell.length_c   1.000
_cell.angle_alpha   90.00
_cell.angle_beta   90.00
_cell.angle_gamma   90.00
#
_symmetry.space_group_name_H-M   'P 1'
#
loop_
_entity.id
_entity.type
_entity.pdbx_description
1 polymer ?
#
loop_
_entity_poly.entity_id
_entity_poly.type
_entity_poly.pdbx_seq_one_letter_code
_entity_poly.pdbx_strand_id
1 'polypeptide(L)'
;WNAQSLPAISRITLQSDFIPTKLTHPDTYVNKVLVGSQDGRMQLWNVQSCRMVFEFNSIVPPCEDQRNSWISVLTTAPILDIVAVGTTGGHVILYNLKLNQCV
;
A
#
# COMPACT_ATOMS: atom_id res chain seq x y z
N TRP A 1 -4.94 9.33 15.29
CA TRP A 1 -5.66 10.29 16.15
C TRP A 1 -6.60 9.51 17.04
N ASN A 2 -6.65 9.82 18.33
CA ASN A 2 -7.64 9.21 19.20
C ASN A 2 -8.99 9.91 18.95
N ALA A 3 -10.03 9.17 18.55
CA ALA A 3 -11.34 9.75 18.26
C ALA A 3 -12.02 10.36 19.49
N GLN A 4 -11.66 9.89 20.69
CA GLN A 4 -12.20 10.34 21.96
C GLN A 4 -11.40 11.50 22.56
N SER A 5 -10.06 11.41 22.58
CA SER A 5 -9.22 12.44 23.20
C SER A 5 -8.71 13.50 22.23
N LEU A 6 -8.73 13.25 20.92
CA LEU A 6 -8.24 14.11 19.83
C LEU A 6 -6.72 14.34 19.67
N PRO A 7 -5.75 13.83 20.47
CA PRO A 7 -4.35 13.89 20.09
C PRO A 7 -3.99 12.79 19.08
N ALA A 8 -2.88 13.01 18.37
CA ALA A 8 -2.24 11.95 17.61
C ALA A 8 -1.73 10.86 18.56
N ILE A 9 -2.03 9.59 18.25
CA ILE A 9 -1.56 8.43 19.04
C ILE A 9 -0.12 8.09 18.66
N SER A 10 0.16 8.09 17.36
CA SER A 10 1.47 7.79 16.80
C SER A 10 1.65 8.54 15.48
N ARG A 11 2.91 8.67 15.05
CA ARG A 11 3.30 9.22 13.75
C ARG A 11 4.29 8.27 13.10
N ILE A 12 4.03 7.96 11.83
CA ILE A 12 4.92 7.16 10.99
C ILE A 12 5.52 8.12 9.97
N THR A 13 6.85 8.09 9.83
CA THR A 13 7.59 8.84 8.82
C THR A 13 7.94 7.88 7.69
N LEU A 14 7.44 8.17 6.48
CA LEU A 14 7.76 7.40 5.28
C LEU A 14 9.12 7.86 4.72
N GLN A 15 9.69 7.06 3.82
CA GLN A 15 10.92 7.42 3.11
C GLN A 15 10.71 8.70 2.26
N SER A 16 11.76 9.50 2.07
CA SER A 16 11.68 10.80 1.40
C SER A 16 11.28 10.73 -0.07
N ASP A 17 11.57 9.61 -0.73
CA ASP A 17 11.26 9.32 -2.12
C ASP A 17 9.91 8.59 -2.30
N PHE A 18 9.23 8.26 -1.20
CA PHE A 18 7.95 7.57 -1.22
C PHE A 18 6.80 8.56 -0.98
N ILE A 19 6.09 8.93 -2.05
CA ILE A 19 4.92 9.81 -1.98
C ILE A 19 3.67 8.96 -1.83
N PRO A 20 3.02 8.89 -0.64
CA PRO A 20 1.85 8.04 -0.42
C PRO A 20 0.61 8.61 -1.14
N THR A 21 -0.17 7.74 -1.77
CA THR A 21 -1.36 8.12 -2.56
C THR A 21 -2.64 7.48 -2.05
N LYS A 22 -2.54 6.25 -1.54
CA LYS A 22 -3.66 5.48 -0.98
C LYS A 22 -3.19 4.61 0.18
N LEU A 23 -4.11 4.29 1.08
CA LEU A 23 -3.91 3.29 2.11
C LEU A 23 -5.08 2.32 2.17
N THR A 24 -4.83 1.11 2.62
CA THR A 24 -5.85 0.14 2.98
C THR A 24 -5.38 -0.74 4.14
N HIS A 25 -6.31 -1.32 4.89
CA HIS A 25 -6.02 -2.33 5.90
C HIS A 25 -6.33 -3.71 5.30
N PRO A 26 -5.33 -4.56 5.01
CA PRO A 26 -5.57 -5.90 4.50
C PRO A 26 -6.33 -6.77 5.50
N ASP A 27 -7.29 -7.55 5.01
CA ASP A 27 -8.10 -8.43 5.87
C ASP A 27 -7.20 -9.45 6.56
N THR A 28 -7.44 -9.71 7.85
CA THR A 28 -6.65 -10.58 8.74
C THR A 28 -5.23 -10.09 9.10
N TYR A 29 -4.70 -9.04 8.47
CA TYR A 29 -3.38 -8.48 8.80
C TYR A 29 -3.43 -7.55 10.02
N VAL A 30 -3.63 -8.12 11.22
CA VAL A 30 -3.74 -7.37 12.47
C VAL A 30 -2.58 -6.36 12.64
N ASN A 31 -2.96 -5.12 12.93
CA ASN A 31 -2.09 -3.96 13.12
C ASN A 31 -1.24 -3.60 11.91
N LYS A 32 -1.59 -4.04 10.70
CA LYS A 32 -0.84 -3.68 9.50
C LYS A 32 -1.71 -2.91 8.52
N VAL A 33 -1.08 -1.94 7.87
CA VAL A 33 -1.68 -1.15 6.80
C VAL A 33 -0.78 -1.20 5.58
N LEU A 34 -1.39 -1.34 4.41
CA LEU A 34 -0.72 -1.24 3.13
C LEU A 34 -0.86 0.19 2.63
N VAL A 35 0.26 0.80 2.27
CA VAL A 35 0.32 2.14 1.71
C VAL A 35 0.83 2.03 0.28
N GLY A 36 0.09 2.58 -0.68
CA GLY A 36 0.53 2.71 -2.07
C GLY A 36 1.09 4.10 -2.34
N SER A 37 1.96 4.20 -3.34
CA SER A 37 2.64 5.44 -3.71
C SER A 37 2.42 5.87 -5.17
N GLN A 38 2.96 7.06 -5.46
CA GLN A 38 2.91 7.67 -6.78
C GLN A 38 3.82 6.98 -7.82
N ASP A 39 4.86 6.28 -7.39
CA ASP A 39 5.77 5.54 -8.26
C ASP A 39 5.40 4.05 -8.44
N GLY A 40 4.20 3.66 -7.98
CA GLY A 40 3.69 2.31 -8.11
C GLY A 40 4.21 1.32 -7.06
N ARG A 41 5.10 1.74 -6.15
CA ARG A 41 5.52 0.92 -5.01
C ARG A 41 4.41 0.79 -3.97
N MET A 42 4.53 -0.20 -3.11
CA MET A 42 3.69 -0.34 -1.92
C MET A 42 4.55 -0.63 -0.70
N GLN A 43 4.11 -0.23 0.47
CA GLN A 43 4.76 -0.52 1.74
C GLN A 43 3.76 -1.08 2.74
N LEU A 44 4.10 -2.18 3.39
CA LEU A 44 3.34 -2.75 4.50
C LEU A 44 3.93 -2.24 5.82
N TRP A 45 3.12 -1.59 6.62
CA TRP A 45 3.53 -0.98 7.88
C TRP A 45 2.79 -1.60 9.06
N ASN A 46 3.49 -1.90 10.14
CA ASN A 46 2.86 -2.20 11.41
C ASN A 46 2.60 -0.90 12.18
N VAL A 47 1.32 -0.57 12.40
CA VAL A 47 0.90 0.68 13.05
C VAL A 47 1.08 0.68 14.55
N GLN A 48 1.19 -0.50 15.18
CA GLN A 48 1.43 -0.61 16.62
C GLN A 48 2.91 -0.39 16.94
N SER A 49 3.81 -0.98 16.15
CA SER A 49 5.26 -0.80 16.33
C SER A 49 5.83 0.40 15.57
N CYS A 50 5.05 1.04 14.70
CA CYS A 50 5.47 2.10 13.78
C CYS A 50 6.68 1.71 12.91
N ARG A 51 6.73 0.44 12.47
CA ARG A 51 7.84 -0.10 11.65
C ARG A 51 7.34 -0.58 10.30
N MET A 52 8.15 -0.36 9.27
CA MET A 52 7.94 -0.96 7.96
C MET A 52 8.20 -2.47 8.10
N VAL A 53 7.23 -3.26 7.68
CA VAL A 53 7.31 -4.72 7.66
C VAL A 53 7.94 -5.17 6.35
N PHE A 54 7.51 -4.58 5.24
CA PHE A 54 7.97 -4.94 3.90
C PHE A 54 7.74 -3.81 2.89
N GLU A 55 8.58 -3.76 1.86
CA GLU A 55 8.46 -2.85 0.72
C GLU A 55 8.32 -3.69 -0.56
N PHE A 56 7.28 -3.43 -1.33
CA PHE A 56 6.98 -4.12 -2.58
C PHE A 56 7.54 -3.31 -3.75
N ASN A 57 8.00 -4.03 -4.78
CA ASN A 57 8.42 -3.42 -6.04
C ASN A 57 7.24 -2.72 -6.72
N SER A 58 7.56 -1.80 -7.66
CA SER A 58 6.54 -1.15 -8.46
C SER A 58 5.73 -2.19 -9.23
N ILE A 59 4.41 -2.09 -9.12
CA ILE A 59 3.47 -2.94 -9.88
C ILE A 59 3.26 -2.44 -11.31
N VAL A 60 3.81 -1.27 -11.65
CA VAL A 60 3.71 -0.68 -12.97
C VAL A 60 4.58 -1.48 -13.94
N PRO A 61 4.04 -1.90 -15.10
CA PRO A 61 4.83 -2.61 -16.10
C PRO A 61 6.06 -1.82 -16.55
N PRO A 62 7.21 -2.47 -16.84
CA PRO A 62 8.43 -1.78 -17.27
C PRO A 62 8.28 -0.99 -18.58
N CYS A 63 7.29 -1.33 -19.40
CA CYS A 63 6.99 -0.65 -20.65
C CYS A 63 6.17 0.64 -20.48
N GLU A 64 5.68 0.94 -19.27
CA GLU A 64 4.95 2.17 -18.97
C GLU A 64 5.82 3.21 -18.27
N ASP A 65 5.43 4.48 -18.42
CA ASP A 65 6.03 5.56 -17.64
C ASP A 65 5.64 5.44 -16.16
N GLN A 66 6.55 4.92 -15.36
CA GLN A 66 6.40 4.78 -13.90
C GLN A 66 6.14 6.11 -13.20
N ARG A 67 6.52 7.24 -13.80
CA ARG A 67 6.24 8.57 -13.22
C ARG A 67 4.78 9.00 -13.40
N ASN A 68 4.05 8.39 -14.32
CA ASN A 68 2.69 8.77 -14.67
C ASN A 68 1.65 7.68 -14.36
N SER A 69 2.10 6.48 -13.99
CA SER A 69 1.24 5.35 -13.59
C SER A 69 1.29 5.18 -12.06
N TRP A 70 0.50 5.98 -11.34
CA TRP A 70 0.47 5.95 -9.87
C TRP A 70 -0.67 5.09 -9.34
N ILE A 71 -0.53 4.60 -8.11
CA ILE A 71 -1.59 3.84 -7.45
C ILE A 71 -2.75 4.78 -7.14
N SER A 72 -3.87 4.59 -7.85
CA SER A 72 -5.08 5.38 -7.74
C SER A 72 -6.07 4.74 -6.77
N VAL A 73 -6.08 3.40 -6.66
CA VAL A 73 -7.00 2.63 -5.81
C VAL A 73 -6.27 1.46 -5.16
N LEU A 74 -6.55 1.23 -3.87
CA LEU A 74 -6.18 0.02 -3.14
C LEU A 74 -7.40 -0.51 -2.40
N THR A 75 -7.76 -1.77 -2.62
CA THR A 75 -8.85 -2.43 -1.90
C THR A 75 -8.48 -3.87 -1.56
N THR A 76 -9.00 -4.36 -0.44
CA THR A 76 -8.86 -5.77 -0.09
C THR A 76 -9.72 -6.62 -1.01
N ALA A 77 -9.24 -7.83 -1.32
CA ALA A 77 -10.04 -8.85 -1.98
C ALA A 77 -10.64 -9.79 -0.92
N PRO A 78 -11.74 -10.51 -1.23
CA PRO A 78 -12.32 -11.50 -0.31
C PRO A 78 -11.41 -12.72 -0.06
N ILE A 79 -10.29 -12.83 -0.77
CA ILE A 79 -9.32 -13.92 -0.66
C ILE A 79 -8.15 -13.46 0.22
N LEU A 80 -7.66 -14.37 1.07
CA LEU A 80 -6.51 -14.13 1.93
C LEU A 80 -5.28 -13.65 1.15
N ASP A 81 -4.57 -12.70 1.74
CA ASP A 81 -3.32 -12.11 1.24
C ASP A 81 -3.43 -11.38 -0.11
N ILE A 82 -4.62 -11.29 -0.71
CA ILE A 82 -4.81 -10.64 -2.02
C ILE A 82 -5.39 -9.24 -1.84
N VAL A 83 -4.80 -8.29 -2.55
CA VAL A 83 -5.32 -6.94 -2.73
C VAL A 83 -5.50 -6.63 -4.20
N ALA A 84 -6.54 -5.84 -4.52
CA ALA A 84 -6.71 -5.28 -5.85
C ALA A 84 -6.10 -3.87 -5.88
N VAL A 85 -5.27 -3.62 -6.88
CA VAL A 85 -4.59 -2.34 -7.09
C VAL A 85 -5.00 -1.77 -8.44
N GLY A 86 -5.53 -0.55 -8.42
CA GLY A 86 -5.80 0.24 -9.62
C GLY A 86 -4.71 1.28 -9.82
N THR A 87 -4.22 1.41 -11.06
CA THR A 87 -3.28 2.47 -11.45
C THR A 87 -3.96 3.52 -12.34
N THR A 88 -3.37 4.71 -12.43
CA THR A 88 -3.81 5.74 -13.39
C THR A 88 -3.51 5.40 -14.85
N GLY A 89 -2.63 4.44 -15.10
CA GLY A 89 -2.44 3.84 -16.42
C GLY A 89 -3.61 2.98 -16.89
N GLY A 90 -4.64 2.77 -16.06
CA GLY A 90 -5.81 1.96 -16.38
C GLY A 90 -5.63 0.47 -16.06
N HIS A 91 -4.54 0.09 -15.40
CA HIS A 91 -4.29 -1.29 -14.99
C HIS A 91 -5.04 -1.61 -13.69
N VAL A 92 -5.62 -2.82 -13.65
CA VAL A 92 -6.17 -3.42 -12.44
C VAL A 92 -5.42 -4.72 -12.19
N ILE A 93 -4.69 -4.76 -11.08
CA ILE A 93 -3.77 -5.86 -10.75
C ILE A 93 -4.25 -6.50 -9.46
N LEU A 94 -4.39 -7.83 -9.47
CA LEU A 94 -4.50 -8.62 -8.25
C LEU A 94 -3.10 -8.95 -7.75
N TYR A 95 -2.84 -8.63 -6.49
CA TYR A 95 -1.50 -8.75 -5.92
C TYR A 95 -1.52 -9.56 -4.64
N ASN A 96 -0.71 -10.61 -4.58
CA ASN A 96 -0.56 -11.43 -3.39
C ASN A 96 0.55 -10.85 -2.49
N LEU A 97 0.16 -10.30 -1.35
CA LEU A 97 1.05 -9.67 -0.37
C LEU A 97 2.01 -10.65 0.31
N LYS A 98 1.60 -11.91 0.46
CA LYS A 98 2.43 -12.93 1.11
C LYS A 98 3.51 -13.46 0.18
N LEU A 99 3.18 -13.59 -1.10
CA LEU A 99 4.06 -14.12 -2.14
C LEU A 99 4.83 -13.03 -2.91
N ASN A 100 4.47 -11.75 -2.74
CA ASN A 100 5.10 -10.62 -3.42
C ASN A 100 5.05 -10.76 -4.96
N GLN A 101 3.88 -11.10 -5.49
CA GLN A 101 3.67 -11.32 -6.93
C GLN A 101 2.28 -10.89 -7.38
N CYS A 102 2.17 -10.49 -8.65
CA CYS A 102 0.89 -10.38 -9.33
C CYS A 102 0.28 -11.78 -9.52
N VAL A 103 -1.05 -11.84 -9.46
CA VAL A 103 -1.86 -13.05 -9.71
C VAL A 103 -2.33 -13.06 -11.15
#